data_AF-A0A504YGM6-F1
#
_entry.id   AF-A0A504YGM6-F1
#
_cell.length_a   1.000
_cell.length_b   1.000
_cell.length_c   1.000
_cell.angle_alpha   90.00
_cell.angle_beta   90.00
_cell.angle_gamma   90.00
#
_symmetry.space_group_name_H-M   'P 1'
#
loop_
_entity.id
_entity.type
_entity.pdbx_description
1 polymer ?
#
loop_
_entity_poly.entity_id
_entity_poly.type
_entity_poly.pdbx_seq_one_letter_code
_entity_poly.pdbx_strand_id
1 'polypeptide(L)'
;MSSDRRSQISISDVALIESVKNLKESFNTHLHFDVVKDRNVATMRDFYMALAHTVWERISSRWIRTQQFERTHTPKRIYFLSMEFCMGRTLSNTMLSVNITDALDEAMYQLGLDIEDLEDVECDAGLGNGGLGRLAACFLDSMATLRLAVTGQGIRYEHGSFDQGIENGWQTEELDEWLSFGNPWEIERPEHSQMVHFGGRVVKDGQGQSEWRDTEVVIATPYDTPIPGYRNNVCNTLRLWSAKAGKTFDLNTFFSGDYINAVLARNHAENISRVLYPIDHVYEGKQLRLRQEYFLVCASLKDMLRRFNQDHPKCDLFELPYKVAVHLNDTHPALAIPELMRILMDEHIIYGAGGIECTPYYHVM
;
A
#
# COMPACT_ATOMS: atom_id res chain seq x y z
N MET A 1 -16.73 5.05 -31.67
CA MET A 1 -16.83 3.60 -31.97
C MET A 1 -15.93 2.70 -31.11
N SER A 2 -14.92 3.19 -30.36
CA SER A 2 -14.08 2.34 -29.48
C SER A 2 -14.45 2.35 -27.98
N SER A 3 -15.11 3.41 -27.46
CA SER A 3 -15.49 3.46 -26.03
C SER A 3 -16.65 2.53 -25.67
N ASP A 4 -17.65 2.38 -26.56
CA ASP A 4 -18.84 1.55 -26.30
C ASP A 4 -18.56 0.04 -26.26
N ARG A 5 -17.45 -0.41 -26.86
CA ARG A 5 -17.02 -1.82 -26.71
C ARG A 5 -16.34 -2.05 -25.36
N ARG A 6 -15.70 -1.03 -24.80
CA ARG A 6 -14.99 -1.12 -23.51
C ARG A 6 -15.92 -1.00 -22.31
N SER A 7 -17.12 -0.44 -22.47
CA SER A 7 -18.12 -0.39 -21.39
C SER A 7 -18.62 -1.79 -20.98
N GLN A 8 -18.45 -2.81 -21.83
CA GLN A 8 -18.77 -4.21 -21.52
C GLN A 8 -17.71 -4.89 -20.62
N ILE A 9 -16.57 -4.26 -20.36
CA ILE A 9 -15.43 -4.85 -19.63
C ILE A 9 -15.56 -4.64 -18.10
N SER A 10 -16.68 -4.09 -17.62
CA SER A 10 -16.92 -3.85 -16.19
C SER A 10 -18.13 -4.64 -15.70
N ILE A 11 -17.99 -5.28 -14.54
CA ILE A 11 -19.14 -5.77 -13.78
C ILE A 11 -19.94 -4.55 -13.31
N SER A 12 -21.22 -4.49 -13.67
CA SER A 12 -22.06 -3.32 -13.47
C SER A 12 -22.76 -3.31 -12.12
N ASP A 13 -22.90 -4.45 -11.43
CA ASP A 13 -23.70 -4.60 -10.21
C ASP A 13 -22.85 -4.90 -8.97
N VAL A 14 -23.19 -4.27 -7.84
CA VAL A 14 -22.70 -4.66 -6.50
C VAL A 14 -23.88 -5.31 -5.83
N ALA A 15 -23.74 -6.58 -5.49
CA ALA A 15 -24.75 -7.29 -4.72
C ALA A 15 -24.95 -6.60 -3.37
N LEU A 16 -26.17 -6.11 -3.14
CA LEU A 16 -26.57 -5.45 -1.90
C LEU A 16 -27.00 -6.45 -0.82
N ILE A 17 -27.49 -7.62 -1.23
CA ILE A 17 -27.89 -8.73 -0.35
C ILE A 17 -27.35 -10.00 -0.99
N GLU A 18 -26.54 -10.74 -0.24
CA GLU A 18 -25.96 -12.00 -0.68
C GLU A 18 -26.74 -13.16 -0.09
N SER A 19 -27.03 -14.17 -0.90
CA SER A 19 -27.63 -15.41 -0.40
C SER A 19 -26.53 -16.39 0.01
N VAL A 20 -26.81 -17.17 1.06
CA VAL A 20 -25.95 -18.28 1.52
C VAL A 20 -25.57 -19.20 0.35
N LYS A 21 -26.51 -19.43 -0.58
CA LYS A 21 -26.27 -20.23 -1.79
C LYS A 21 -25.17 -19.60 -2.67
N ASN A 22 -25.26 -18.31 -2.98
CA ASN A 22 -24.28 -17.62 -3.82
C ASN A 22 -22.88 -17.61 -3.18
N LEU A 23 -22.81 -17.41 -1.86
CA LEU A 23 -21.55 -17.42 -1.12
C LEU A 23 -20.88 -18.80 -1.17
N LYS A 24 -21.66 -19.89 -1.00
CA LYS A 24 -21.13 -21.25 -1.18
C LYS A 24 -20.66 -21.52 -2.60
N GLU A 25 -21.38 -21.05 -3.61
CA GLU A 25 -20.99 -21.22 -5.02
C GLU A 25 -19.69 -20.47 -5.33
N SER A 26 -19.54 -19.23 -4.85
CA SER A 26 -18.30 -18.44 -5.00
C SER A 26 -17.14 -19.08 -4.23
N PHE A 27 -17.34 -19.52 -2.99
CA PHE A 27 -16.33 -20.25 -2.22
C PHE A 27 -15.84 -21.51 -2.95
N ASN A 28 -16.75 -22.35 -3.44
CA ASN A 28 -16.38 -23.54 -4.19
C ASN A 28 -15.70 -23.19 -5.52
N THR A 29 -16.08 -22.09 -6.16
CA THR A 29 -15.43 -21.59 -7.38
C THR A 29 -13.99 -21.20 -7.09
N HIS A 30 -13.72 -20.42 -6.04
CA HIS A 30 -12.38 -20.01 -5.66
C HIS A 30 -11.51 -21.19 -5.19
N LEU A 31 -12.08 -22.13 -4.42
CA LEU A 31 -11.38 -23.36 -4.03
C LEU A 31 -10.96 -24.17 -5.27
N HIS A 32 -11.84 -24.27 -6.26
CA HIS A 32 -11.61 -25.11 -7.43
C HIS A 32 -10.72 -24.45 -8.50
N PHE A 33 -10.90 -23.16 -8.76
CA PHE A 33 -10.26 -22.47 -9.90
C PHE A 33 -9.07 -21.60 -9.51
N ASP A 34 -9.07 -20.98 -8.33
CA ASP A 34 -7.96 -20.12 -7.89
C ASP A 34 -6.97 -20.87 -7.00
N VAL A 35 -7.48 -21.65 -6.04
CA VAL A 35 -6.65 -22.51 -5.17
C VAL A 35 -6.29 -23.83 -5.86
N VAL A 36 -7.09 -24.26 -6.84
CA VAL A 36 -6.87 -25.47 -7.64
C VAL A 36 -6.85 -26.74 -6.78
N LYS A 37 -7.82 -26.85 -5.86
CA LYS A 37 -7.98 -28.01 -4.99
C LYS A 37 -9.44 -28.45 -4.89
N ASP A 38 -9.63 -29.67 -4.40
CA ASP A 38 -10.92 -30.18 -4.00
C ASP A 38 -10.95 -30.46 -2.49
N ARG A 39 -12.16 -30.65 -1.95
CA ARG A 39 -12.39 -30.84 -0.51
C ARG A 39 -11.60 -32.00 0.11
N ASN A 40 -11.18 -33.00 -0.65
CA ASN A 40 -10.51 -34.18 -0.11
C ASN A 40 -9.00 -33.96 0.11
N VAL A 41 -8.41 -32.92 -0.49
CA VAL A 41 -6.98 -32.61 -0.41
C VAL A 41 -6.69 -31.19 0.11
N ALA A 42 -7.72 -30.35 0.21
CA ALA A 42 -7.60 -29.01 0.75
C ALA A 42 -7.24 -29.02 2.24
N THR A 43 -6.27 -28.19 2.60
CA THR A 43 -5.86 -27.89 3.98
C THR A 43 -6.65 -26.69 4.52
N MET A 44 -6.53 -26.42 5.82
CA MET A 44 -7.15 -25.22 6.42
C MET A 44 -6.71 -23.92 5.75
N ARG A 45 -5.44 -23.82 5.35
CA ARG A 45 -4.94 -22.67 4.59
C ARG A 45 -5.59 -22.55 3.21
N ASP A 46 -5.86 -23.67 2.53
CA ASP A 46 -6.53 -23.67 1.23
C ASP A 46 -7.98 -23.19 1.36
N PHE A 47 -8.68 -23.63 2.41
CA PHE A 47 -10.03 -23.15 2.72
C PHE A 47 -10.02 -21.66 3.10
N TYR A 48 -9.05 -21.20 3.89
CA TYR A 48 -8.89 -19.78 4.20
C TYR A 48 -8.64 -18.95 2.94
N MET A 49 -7.77 -19.39 2.04
CA MET A 49 -7.52 -18.66 0.78
C MET A 49 -8.77 -18.59 -0.10
N ALA A 50 -9.53 -19.69 -0.22
CA ALA A 50 -10.80 -19.68 -0.94
C ALA A 50 -11.82 -18.72 -0.30
N LEU A 51 -11.86 -18.66 1.03
CA LEU A 51 -12.68 -17.72 1.78
C LEU A 51 -12.23 -16.27 1.55
N ALA A 52 -10.94 -15.98 1.67
CA ALA A 52 -10.39 -14.64 1.43
C ALA A 52 -10.71 -14.15 0.01
N HIS A 53 -10.59 -15.01 -1.01
CA HIS A 53 -10.98 -14.68 -2.38
C HIS A 53 -12.49 -14.43 -2.54
N THR A 54 -13.32 -15.23 -1.86
CA THR A 54 -14.79 -15.02 -1.80
C THR A 54 -15.10 -13.63 -1.27
N VAL A 55 -14.45 -13.21 -0.19
CA VAL A 55 -14.66 -11.88 0.39
C VAL A 55 -14.07 -10.77 -0.52
N TRP A 56 -12.86 -10.99 -1.07
CA TRP A 56 -12.19 -10.08 -2.01
C TRP A 56 -13.05 -9.74 -3.22
N GLU A 57 -13.75 -10.73 -3.79
CA GLU A 57 -14.70 -10.55 -4.89
C GLU A 57 -15.70 -9.42 -4.58
N ARG A 58 -16.25 -9.40 -3.35
CA ARG A 58 -17.26 -8.42 -2.92
C ARG A 58 -16.65 -7.03 -2.68
N ILE A 59 -15.40 -6.96 -2.22
CA ILE A 59 -14.72 -5.68 -2.02
C ILE A 59 -14.31 -5.06 -3.35
N SER A 60 -13.76 -5.87 -4.26
CA SER A 60 -13.15 -5.41 -5.51
C SER A 60 -14.12 -4.56 -6.35
N SER A 61 -15.38 -4.97 -6.44
CA SER A 61 -16.43 -4.22 -7.14
C SER A 61 -16.73 -2.87 -6.49
N ARG A 62 -16.76 -2.80 -5.15
CA ARG A 62 -16.96 -1.56 -4.38
C ARG A 62 -15.76 -0.62 -4.52
N TRP A 63 -14.56 -1.19 -4.52
CA TRP A 63 -13.32 -0.47 -4.66
C TRP A 63 -13.16 0.16 -6.05
N ILE A 64 -13.46 -0.58 -7.12
CA ILE A 64 -13.47 -0.05 -8.49
C ILE A 64 -14.49 1.08 -8.63
N ARG A 65 -15.70 0.92 -8.07
CA ARG A 65 -16.74 1.97 -8.11
C ARG A 65 -16.32 3.23 -7.36
N THR A 66 -15.68 3.09 -6.21
CA THR A 66 -15.15 4.24 -5.46
C THR A 66 -14.14 5.00 -6.32
N GLN A 67 -13.19 4.29 -6.94
CA GLN A 67 -12.20 4.90 -7.83
C GLN A 67 -12.84 5.60 -9.05
N GLN A 68 -13.86 4.99 -9.67
CA GLN A 68 -14.61 5.61 -10.77
C GLN A 68 -15.35 6.87 -10.32
N PHE A 69 -15.99 6.83 -9.15
CA PHE A 69 -16.67 7.99 -8.58
C PHE A 69 -15.68 9.13 -8.30
N GLU A 70 -14.54 8.83 -7.68
CA GLU A 70 -13.52 9.84 -7.40
C GLU A 70 -12.92 10.44 -8.67
N ARG A 71 -12.68 9.64 -9.71
CA ARG A 71 -12.18 10.14 -11.02
C ARG A 71 -13.19 11.06 -11.71
N THR A 72 -14.48 10.78 -11.57
CA THR A 72 -15.54 11.55 -12.25
C THR A 72 -15.91 12.83 -11.51
N HIS A 73 -15.98 12.79 -10.18
CA HIS A 73 -16.38 13.92 -9.35
C HIS A 73 -15.19 14.76 -8.88
N THR A 74 -13.98 14.19 -8.92
CA THR A 74 -12.72 14.86 -8.56
C THR A 74 -12.75 15.56 -7.19
N PRO A 75 -13.16 14.86 -6.11
CA PRO A 75 -13.18 15.43 -4.77
C PRO A 75 -11.75 15.77 -4.31
N LYS A 76 -11.64 16.68 -3.34
CA LYS A 76 -10.35 16.89 -2.67
C LYS A 76 -9.95 15.60 -1.94
N ARG A 77 -8.75 15.08 -2.22
CA ARG A 77 -8.25 13.81 -1.68
C ARG A 77 -7.20 14.03 -0.60
N ILE A 78 -7.27 13.21 0.46
CA ILE A 78 -6.28 13.18 1.53
C ILE A 78 -5.27 12.05 1.26
N TYR A 79 -3.98 12.36 1.38
CA TYR A 79 -2.89 11.39 1.38
C TYR A 79 -2.34 11.32 2.81
N PHE A 80 -2.56 10.18 3.47
CA PHE A 80 -2.15 9.96 4.86
C PHE A 80 -0.83 9.20 4.88
N LEU A 81 0.28 9.87 5.16
CA LEU A 81 1.61 9.27 5.17
C LEU A 81 1.96 8.81 6.58
N SER A 82 2.24 7.52 6.73
CA SER A 82 2.66 6.91 7.99
C SER A 82 3.72 5.84 7.76
N MET A 83 4.68 5.76 8.67
CA MET A 83 5.65 4.65 8.69
C MET A 83 5.04 3.34 9.19
N GLU A 84 3.87 3.40 9.83
CA GLU A 84 3.22 2.24 10.43
C GLU A 84 1.71 2.21 10.15
N PHE A 85 1.18 1.00 9.97
CA PHE A 85 -0.25 0.69 9.94
C PHE A 85 -0.51 -0.65 10.65
N CYS A 86 -1.05 -0.62 11.86
CA CYS A 86 -1.42 -1.84 12.58
C CYS A 86 -2.83 -2.28 12.15
N MET A 87 -2.93 -2.87 10.96
CA MET A 87 -4.20 -3.28 10.36
C MET A 87 -4.86 -4.42 11.14
N GLY A 88 -4.04 -5.36 11.61
CA GLY A 88 -4.48 -6.63 12.17
C GLY A 88 -5.00 -7.58 11.09
N ARG A 89 -5.76 -8.60 11.49
CA ARG A 89 -6.48 -9.50 10.59
C ARG A 89 -7.54 -8.75 9.76
N THR A 90 -7.57 -8.99 8.46
CA THR A 90 -8.40 -8.25 7.49
C THR A 90 -9.75 -8.92 7.24
N LEU A 91 -9.84 -10.26 7.35
CA LEU A 91 -11.03 -11.04 6.98
C LEU A 91 -12.27 -10.58 7.74
N SER A 92 -12.25 -10.63 9.08
CA SER A 92 -13.40 -10.34 9.93
C SER A 92 -13.89 -8.90 9.76
N ASN A 93 -12.96 -7.94 9.77
CA ASN A 93 -13.31 -6.52 9.60
C ASN A 93 -13.97 -6.27 8.24
N THR A 94 -13.44 -6.92 7.20
CA THR A 94 -13.97 -6.78 5.86
C THR A 94 -15.36 -7.37 5.73
N MET A 95 -15.58 -8.59 6.22
CA MET A 95 -16.90 -9.25 6.20
C MET A 95 -17.96 -8.39 6.90
N LEU A 96 -17.59 -7.79 8.03
CA LEU A 96 -18.45 -6.87 8.78
C LEU A 96 -18.75 -5.61 7.96
N SER A 97 -17.73 -4.97 7.38
CA SER A 97 -17.88 -3.73 6.62
C SER A 97 -18.75 -3.89 5.37
N VAL A 98 -18.64 -5.02 4.66
CA VAL A 98 -19.47 -5.31 3.48
C VAL A 98 -20.78 -6.01 3.82
N ASN A 99 -21.06 -6.25 5.10
CA ASN A 99 -22.29 -6.83 5.64
C ASN A 99 -22.61 -8.24 5.11
N ILE A 100 -21.63 -9.13 5.15
CA ILE A 100 -21.79 -10.55 4.73
C ILE A 100 -21.51 -11.56 5.84
N THR A 101 -21.08 -11.12 7.04
CA THR A 101 -20.67 -12.00 8.15
C THR A 101 -21.66 -13.13 8.42
N ASP A 102 -22.92 -12.82 8.75
CA ASP A 102 -23.92 -13.83 9.12
C ASP A 102 -24.21 -14.83 7.99
N ALA A 103 -24.32 -14.33 6.75
CA ALA A 103 -24.62 -15.17 5.60
C ALA A 103 -23.44 -16.08 5.22
N LEU A 104 -22.22 -15.62 5.49
CA LEU A 104 -21.01 -16.34 5.18
C LEU A 104 -20.68 -17.37 6.26
N ASP A 105 -20.92 -17.04 7.53
CA ASP A 105 -20.90 -17.98 8.65
C ASP A 105 -21.86 -19.17 8.40
N GLU A 106 -23.13 -18.88 8.05
CA GLU A 106 -24.09 -19.92 7.69
C GLU A 106 -23.63 -20.75 6.46
N ALA A 107 -22.98 -20.11 5.48
CA ALA A 107 -22.45 -20.78 4.30
C ALA A 107 -21.32 -21.75 4.64
N MET A 108 -20.36 -21.32 5.48
CA MET A 108 -19.24 -22.15 5.93
C MET A 108 -19.73 -23.32 6.78
N TYR A 109 -20.65 -23.07 7.71
CA TYR A 109 -21.27 -24.12 8.52
C TYR A 109 -21.94 -25.20 7.66
N GLN A 110 -22.70 -24.80 6.62
CA GLN A 110 -23.33 -25.75 5.69
C GLN A 110 -22.33 -26.53 4.83
N LEU A 111 -21.09 -26.04 4.67
CA LEU A 111 -20.00 -26.75 4.00
C LEU A 111 -19.18 -27.62 4.96
N GLY A 112 -19.49 -27.58 6.26
CA GLY A 112 -18.78 -28.33 7.30
C GLY A 112 -17.47 -27.66 7.73
N LEU A 113 -17.37 -26.34 7.58
CA LEU A 113 -16.23 -25.53 8.01
C LEU A 113 -16.68 -24.62 9.16
N ASP A 114 -15.79 -24.41 10.13
CA ASP A 114 -15.95 -23.38 11.16
C ASP A 114 -15.27 -22.10 10.67
N ILE A 115 -15.97 -20.97 10.74
CA ILE A 115 -15.41 -19.69 10.32
C ILE A 115 -14.34 -19.19 11.30
N GLU A 116 -14.47 -19.50 12.59
CA GLU A 116 -13.50 -19.10 13.62
C GLU A 116 -12.14 -19.78 13.36
N ASP A 117 -12.17 -21.08 13.05
CA ASP A 117 -10.98 -21.84 12.66
C ASP A 117 -10.29 -21.25 11.40
N LEU A 118 -11.07 -20.69 10.47
CA LEU A 118 -10.54 -20.04 9.26
C LEU A 118 -9.96 -18.66 9.55
N GLU A 119 -10.58 -17.89 10.45
CA GLU A 119 -10.08 -16.58 10.89
C GLU A 119 -8.76 -16.71 11.65
N ASP A 120 -8.54 -17.80 12.38
CA ASP A 120 -7.29 -18.07 13.11
C ASP A 120 -6.12 -18.51 12.20
N VAL A 121 -6.39 -18.83 10.93
CA VAL A 121 -5.34 -19.07 9.93
C VAL A 121 -4.72 -17.76 9.42
N GLU A 122 -5.45 -16.64 9.51
CA GLU A 122 -4.96 -15.35 9.04
C GLU A 122 -3.86 -14.80 9.96
N CYS A 123 -2.69 -14.50 9.38
CA CYS A 123 -1.64 -13.78 10.09
C CYS A 123 -1.94 -12.28 10.13
N ASP A 124 -1.65 -11.63 11.26
CA ASP A 124 -1.64 -10.17 11.36
C ASP A 124 -0.61 -9.57 10.38
N ALA A 125 -0.98 -8.46 9.73
CA ALA A 125 -0.05 -7.79 8.82
C ALA A 125 1.06 -7.08 9.60
N GLY A 126 2.32 -7.50 9.39
CA GLY A 126 3.54 -6.91 9.93
C GLY A 126 3.87 -5.52 9.35
N LEU A 127 2.93 -4.57 9.49
CA LEU A 127 3.00 -3.23 8.90
C LEU A 127 3.09 -2.12 9.95
N GLY A 128 3.07 -2.46 11.24
CA GLY A 128 3.16 -1.52 12.34
C GLY A 128 3.52 -2.24 13.64
N ASN A 129 3.79 -1.46 14.68
CA ASN A 129 4.21 -1.95 15.99
C ASN A 129 3.31 -1.36 17.08
N GLY A 130 3.14 -0.03 17.10
CA GLY A 130 2.57 0.67 18.24
C GLY A 130 1.19 1.31 18.03
N GLY A 131 0.81 2.12 19.01
CA GLY A 131 -0.42 2.92 18.97
C GLY A 131 -0.48 3.93 17.83
N LEU A 132 0.67 4.39 17.33
CA LEU A 132 0.76 5.25 16.14
C LEU A 132 0.21 4.55 14.90
N GLY A 133 0.64 3.30 14.67
CA GLY A 133 0.17 2.48 13.58
C GLY A 133 -1.30 2.10 13.74
N ARG A 134 -1.78 1.83 14.96
CA ARG A 134 -3.19 1.53 15.19
C ARG A 134 -4.10 2.76 15.01
N LEU A 135 -3.64 3.95 15.41
CA LEU A 135 -4.34 5.20 15.14
C LEU A 135 -4.50 5.41 13.63
N ALA A 136 -3.42 5.22 12.86
CA ALA A 136 -3.46 5.34 11.40
C ALA A 136 -4.46 4.35 10.77
N ALA A 137 -4.48 3.09 11.21
CA ALA A 137 -5.44 2.09 10.75
C ALA A 137 -6.89 2.49 11.07
N CYS A 138 -7.18 2.92 12.30
CA CYS A 138 -8.51 3.39 12.71
C CYS A 138 -8.97 4.63 11.93
N PHE A 139 -8.05 5.53 11.57
CA PHE A 139 -8.36 6.68 10.73
C PHE A 139 -8.74 6.25 9.31
N LEU A 140 -8.04 5.31 8.69
CA LEU A 140 -8.40 4.83 7.36
C LEU A 140 -9.79 4.19 7.34
N ASP A 141 -10.14 3.38 8.35
CA ASP A 141 -11.47 2.80 8.52
C ASP A 141 -12.55 3.88 8.70
N SER A 142 -12.31 4.83 9.60
CA SER A 142 -13.23 5.94 9.87
C SER A 142 -13.44 6.81 8.63
N MET A 143 -12.38 7.11 7.89
CA MET A 143 -12.44 7.91 6.67
C MET A 143 -13.21 7.18 5.57
N ALA A 144 -13.04 5.87 5.42
CA ALA A 144 -13.83 5.06 4.49
C ALA A 144 -15.31 5.06 4.91
N THR A 145 -15.61 4.89 6.20
CA THR A 145 -16.96 4.89 6.77
C THR A 145 -17.67 6.26 6.61
N LEU A 146 -16.93 7.36 6.78
CA LEU A 146 -17.42 8.73 6.58
C LEU A 146 -17.46 9.15 5.11
N ARG A 147 -17.08 8.26 4.17
CA ARG A 147 -17.05 8.52 2.72
C ARG A 147 -16.08 9.63 2.32
N LEU A 148 -14.98 9.77 3.06
CA LEU A 148 -13.90 10.69 2.73
C LEU A 148 -12.95 10.04 1.72
N ALA A 149 -12.58 10.80 0.69
CA ALA A 149 -11.64 10.37 -0.35
C ALA A 149 -10.21 10.34 0.23
N VAL A 150 -9.70 9.17 0.58
CA VAL A 150 -8.41 9.02 1.26
C VAL A 150 -7.57 7.90 0.66
N THR A 151 -6.26 8.13 0.58
CA THR A 151 -5.27 7.10 0.33
C THR A 151 -4.25 7.07 1.46
N GLY A 152 -4.19 5.97 2.19
CA GLY A 152 -3.08 5.69 3.11
C GLY A 152 -1.82 5.36 2.32
N GLN A 153 -0.67 5.85 2.78
CA GLN A 153 0.63 5.64 2.14
C GLN A 153 1.62 5.14 3.20
N GLY A 154 2.17 3.96 2.96
CA GLY A 154 3.13 3.31 3.85
C GLY A 154 4.18 2.49 3.11
N ILE A 155 5.06 1.82 3.86
CA ILE A 155 6.03 0.88 3.30
C ILE A 155 5.50 -0.55 3.51
N ARG A 156 5.68 -1.41 2.51
CA ARG A 156 5.32 -2.83 2.60
C ARG A 156 6.48 -3.59 3.25
N TYR A 157 6.54 -3.62 4.58
CA TYR A 157 7.60 -4.34 5.29
C TYR A 157 7.47 -5.85 5.11
N GLU A 158 8.56 -6.50 4.71
CA GLU A 158 8.60 -7.96 4.52
C GLU A 158 8.51 -8.73 5.84
N HIS A 159 9.10 -8.19 6.92
CA HIS A 159 9.26 -8.88 8.20
C HIS A 159 8.82 -8.08 9.42
N GLY A 160 7.93 -7.09 9.23
CA GLY A 160 7.41 -6.28 10.34
C GLY A 160 8.49 -5.75 11.27
N SER A 161 8.24 -5.81 12.58
CA SER A 161 9.23 -5.50 13.62
C SER A 161 9.98 -6.76 14.05
N PHE A 162 9.29 -7.67 14.74
CA PHE A 162 9.76 -9.01 15.13
C PHE A 162 8.56 -9.80 15.69
N ASP A 163 8.64 -11.13 15.64
CA ASP A 163 7.75 -12.02 16.38
C ASP A 163 8.35 -12.31 17.77
N GLN A 164 7.52 -12.26 18.82
CA GLN A 164 7.97 -12.33 20.21
C GLN A 164 7.84 -13.76 20.74
N GLY A 165 8.98 -14.41 20.95
CA GLY A 165 9.09 -15.65 21.71
C GLY A 165 9.41 -15.41 23.19
N ILE A 166 9.08 -16.39 24.04
CA ILE A 166 9.52 -16.42 25.44
C ILE A 166 10.28 -17.73 25.67
N GLU A 167 11.59 -17.63 25.87
CA GLU A 167 12.46 -18.77 26.18
C GLU A 167 13.11 -18.59 27.55
N ASN A 168 12.95 -19.57 28.44
CA ASN A 168 13.52 -19.55 29.80
C ASN A 168 13.16 -18.28 30.62
N GLY A 169 11.99 -17.69 30.37
CA GLY A 169 11.53 -16.47 31.04
C GLY A 169 12.07 -15.16 30.47
N TRP A 170 12.77 -15.21 29.33
CA TRP A 170 13.32 -14.06 28.61
C TRP A 170 12.70 -13.93 27.23
N GLN A 171 12.62 -12.70 26.74
CA GLN A 171 12.19 -12.40 25.37
C GLN A 171 13.23 -12.90 24.37
N THR A 172 12.75 -13.47 23.28
CA THR A 172 13.52 -13.78 22.06
C THR A 172 12.81 -13.17 20.86
N GLU A 173 13.57 -12.54 19.97
CA GLU A 173 13.03 -11.94 18.75
C GLU A 173 13.26 -12.84 17.53
N GLU A 174 12.17 -13.22 16.85
CA GLU A 174 12.20 -13.93 15.58
C GLU A 174 11.67 -13.04 14.44
N LEU A 175 11.86 -13.48 13.19
CA LEU A 175 11.35 -12.74 12.04
C LEU A 175 9.83 -12.94 11.94
N ASP A 176 9.10 -11.85 11.71
CA ASP A 176 7.70 -11.95 11.30
C ASP A 176 7.65 -12.46 9.84
N GLU A 177 6.95 -13.55 9.62
CA GLU A 177 6.84 -14.26 8.35
C GLU A 177 5.45 -14.14 7.70
N TRP A 178 4.68 -13.09 8.03
CA TRP A 178 3.31 -12.89 7.52
C TRP A 178 3.19 -12.91 5.98
N LEU A 179 4.27 -12.61 5.26
CA LEU A 179 4.33 -12.62 3.79
C LEU A 179 4.94 -13.89 3.17
N SER A 180 5.41 -14.87 3.96
CA SER A 180 6.03 -16.11 3.46
C SER A 180 5.13 -16.88 2.49
N PHE A 181 3.83 -16.66 2.60
CA PHE A 181 2.77 -17.35 1.88
C PHE A 181 1.95 -16.45 0.95
N GLY A 182 2.40 -15.21 0.77
CA GLY A 182 1.65 -14.14 0.10
C GLY A 182 0.53 -13.58 0.98
N ASN A 183 -0.04 -12.46 0.54
CA ASN A 183 -1.16 -11.80 1.19
C ASN A 183 -2.36 -11.75 0.23
N PRO A 184 -3.51 -12.38 0.55
CA PRO A 184 -4.68 -12.37 -0.35
C PRO A 184 -5.37 -11.01 -0.43
N TRP A 185 -5.02 -10.07 0.44
CA TRP A 185 -5.66 -8.74 0.56
C TRP A 185 -4.92 -7.63 -0.16
N GLU A 186 -3.90 -7.93 -0.96
CA GLU A 186 -3.16 -6.92 -1.72
C GLU A 186 -3.09 -7.23 -3.21
N ILE A 187 -2.89 -6.19 -4.01
CA ILE A 187 -2.63 -6.31 -5.44
C ILE A 187 -1.44 -5.44 -5.85
N GLU A 188 -0.45 -6.04 -6.50
CA GLU A 188 0.68 -5.32 -7.07
C GLU A 188 0.23 -4.45 -8.25
N ARG A 189 0.71 -3.21 -8.32
CA ARG A 189 0.45 -2.25 -9.39
C ARG A 189 1.74 -1.78 -10.05
N PRO A 190 2.48 -2.67 -10.75
CA PRO A 190 3.78 -2.34 -11.32
C PRO A 190 3.73 -1.15 -12.29
N GLU A 191 2.60 -0.93 -12.96
CA GLU A 191 2.32 0.21 -13.84
C GLU A 191 2.35 1.58 -13.14
N HIS A 192 2.37 1.60 -11.80
CA HIS A 192 2.44 2.80 -10.98
C HIS A 192 3.76 2.93 -10.22
N SER A 193 4.78 2.15 -10.57
CA SER A 193 6.09 2.21 -9.93
C SER A 193 6.74 3.59 -10.07
N GLN A 194 7.39 4.05 -9.01
CA GLN A 194 8.08 5.34 -8.95
C GLN A 194 9.59 5.15 -8.80
N MET A 195 10.39 5.99 -9.45
CA MET A 195 11.84 6.00 -9.25
C MET A 195 12.20 6.91 -8.09
N VAL A 196 12.92 6.37 -7.11
CA VAL A 196 13.45 7.09 -5.95
C VAL A 196 14.97 7.10 -6.04
N HIS A 197 15.55 8.29 -5.87
CA HIS A 197 16.98 8.51 -6.01
C HIS A 197 17.65 8.63 -4.63
N PHE A 198 18.87 8.13 -4.49
CA PHE A 198 19.66 8.25 -3.25
C PHE A 198 21.10 8.68 -3.55
N GLY A 199 21.75 9.33 -2.59
CA GLY A 199 23.15 9.75 -2.70
C GLY A 199 23.36 10.85 -3.74
N GLY A 200 24.40 10.74 -4.55
CA GLY A 200 24.71 11.71 -5.61
C GLY A 200 25.11 13.10 -5.12
N ARG A 201 24.97 14.09 -6.01
CA ARG A 201 25.36 15.50 -5.78
C ARG A 201 24.51 16.48 -6.58
N VAL A 202 24.41 17.71 -6.10
CA VAL A 202 23.74 18.80 -6.82
C VAL A 202 24.74 19.54 -7.70
N VAL A 203 24.41 19.71 -8.98
CA VAL A 203 25.15 20.52 -9.95
C VAL A 203 24.23 21.64 -10.42
N LYS A 204 24.76 22.85 -10.58
CA LYS A 204 24.01 23.96 -11.19
C LYS A 204 24.34 24.07 -12.66
N ASP A 205 23.33 24.28 -13.49
CA ASP A 205 23.52 24.56 -14.91
C ASP A 205 23.96 26.01 -15.15
N GLY A 206 24.20 26.36 -16.42
CA GLY A 206 24.59 27.72 -16.81
C GLY A 206 23.52 28.80 -16.57
N GLN A 207 22.28 28.41 -16.26
CA GLN A 207 21.15 29.30 -15.95
C GLN A 207 20.87 29.36 -14.44
N GLY A 208 21.62 28.61 -13.62
CA GLY A 208 21.46 28.56 -12.17
C GLY A 208 20.43 27.53 -11.68
N GLN A 209 19.82 26.75 -12.57
CA GLN A 209 18.92 25.64 -12.22
C GLN A 209 19.72 24.51 -11.56
N SER A 210 19.17 23.95 -10.48
CA SER A 210 19.82 22.84 -9.76
C SER A 210 19.40 21.51 -10.37
N GLU A 211 20.37 20.61 -10.52
CA GLU A 211 20.16 19.25 -11.04
C GLU A 211 20.84 18.25 -10.12
N TRP A 212 20.09 17.22 -9.70
CA TRP A 212 20.60 16.16 -8.84
C TRP A 212 21.13 14.99 -9.68
N ARG A 213 22.46 14.79 -9.65
CA ARG A 213 23.18 13.84 -10.50
C ARG A 213 23.90 12.75 -9.69
N ASP A 214 24.31 11.70 -10.38
CA ASP A 214 25.13 10.60 -9.86
C ASP A 214 24.47 9.82 -8.71
N THR A 215 23.15 9.59 -8.82
CA THR A 215 22.33 8.94 -7.80
C THR A 215 22.19 7.44 -8.00
N GLU A 216 22.01 6.71 -6.88
CA GLU A 216 21.50 5.34 -6.88
C GLU A 216 19.99 5.38 -7.12
N VAL A 217 19.47 4.46 -7.95
CA VAL A 217 18.03 4.39 -8.27
C VAL A 217 17.41 3.14 -7.64
N VAL A 218 16.37 3.37 -6.84
CA VAL A 218 15.49 2.34 -6.27
C VAL A 218 14.11 2.51 -6.90
N ILE A 219 13.48 1.40 -7.27
CA ILE A 219 12.12 1.37 -7.81
C ILE A 219 11.16 1.12 -6.64
N ALA A 220 10.27 2.07 -6.37
CA ALA A 220 9.18 1.90 -5.44
C ALA A 220 7.99 1.29 -6.18
N THR A 221 7.69 0.01 -5.92
CA THR A 221 6.56 -0.69 -6.53
C THR A 221 5.37 -0.72 -5.56
N PRO A 222 4.19 -0.21 -5.96
CA PRO A 222 3.05 -0.12 -5.06
C PRO A 222 2.26 -1.43 -5.01
N TYR A 223 1.84 -1.78 -3.80
CA TYR A 223 0.87 -2.80 -3.48
C TYR A 223 -0.34 -2.12 -2.84
N ASP A 224 -1.52 -2.32 -3.41
CA ASP A 224 -2.73 -1.69 -2.93
C ASP A 224 -3.58 -2.68 -2.12
N THR A 225 -3.99 -2.27 -0.92
CA THR A 225 -4.92 -2.96 -0.04
C THR A 225 -6.22 -2.15 0.07
N PRO A 226 -7.39 -2.72 -0.23
CA PRO A 226 -8.67 -2.02 -0.13
C PRO A 226 -9.10 -1.84 1.34
N ILE A 227 -9.58 -0.65 1.69
CA ILE A 227 -10.10 -0.32 3.02
C ILE A 227 -11.61 -0.07 2.92
N PRO A 228 -12.46 -1.08 3.18
CA PRO A 228 -13.91 -0.95 3.05
C PRO A 228 -14.50 -0.12 4.21
N GLY A 229 -15.35 0.85 3.88
CA GLY A 229 -16.13 1.59 4.86
C GLY A 229 -17.33 0.79 5.35
N TYR A 230 -17.70 0.98 6.61
CA TYR A 230 -18.80 0.24 7.23
C TYR A 230 -20.14 0.55 6.55
N ARG A 231 -20.73 -0.47 5.91
CA ARG A 231 -22.08 -0.47 5.34
C ARG A 231 -22.39 0.69 4.38
N ASN A 232 -21.40 1.15 3.61
CA ASN A 232 -21.58 2.34 2.76
C ASN A 232 -21.09 2.20 1.30
N ASN A 233 -20.60 1.01 0.90
CA ASN A 233 -20.04 0.71 -0.43
C ASN A 233 -18.84 1.57 -0.86
N VAL A 234 -18.32 2.45 0.01
CA VAL A 234 -17.08 3.18 -0.21
C VAL A 234 -15.93 2.29 0.20
N CYS A 235 -14.87 2.29 -0.58
CA CYS A 235 -13.66 1.56 -0.27
C CYS A 235 -12.44 2.40 -0.67
N ASN A 236 -11.71 2.85 0.36
CA ASN A 236 -10.48 3.60 0.22
C ASN A 236 -9.30 2.66 -0.09
N THR A 237 -8.11 3.23 -0.26
CA THR A 237 -6.90 2.45 -0.58
C THR A 237 -5.82 2.71 0.45
N LEU A 238 -5.21 1.65 0.99
CA LEU A 238 -3.90 1.68 1.61
C LEU A 238 -2.88 1.25 0.56
N ARG A 239 -2.00 2.16 0.15
CA ARG A 239 -0.91 1.90 -0.79
C ARG A 239 0.39 1.70 -0.02
N LEU A 240 1.02 0.56 -0.24
CA LEU A 240 2.25 0.16 0.43
C LEU A 240 3.38 0.02 -0.61
N TRP A 241 4.50 0.67 -0.35
CA TRP A 241 5.65 0.67 -1.26
C TRP A 241 6.64 -0.44 -0.92
N SER A 242 6.91 -1.32 -1.89
CA SER A 242 8.01 -2.28 -1.84
C SER A 242 9.20 -1.71 -2.59
N ALA A 243 10.39 -1.76 -1.98
CA ALA A 243 11.62 -1.29 -2.60
C ALA A 243 12.21 -2.41 -3.46
N LYS A 244 12.33 -2.16 -4.77
CA LYS A 244 12.94 -3.08 -5.74
C LYS A 244 14.19 -2.43 -6.35
N ALA A 245 15.16 -3.24 -6.68
CA ALA A 245 16.39 -2.77 -7.31
C ALA A 245 16.17 -2.38 -8.77
N GLY A 246 16.74 -1.24 -9.20
CA GLY A 246 16.70 -0.83 -10.61
C GLY A 246 17.43 -1.80 -11.56
N LYS A 247 18.50 -2.43 -11.06
CA LYS A 247 19.21 -3.55 -11.71
C LYS A 247 19.22 -4.72 -10.74
N THR A 248 18.51 -5.79 -11.07
CA THR A 248 18.30 -6.94 -10.18
C THR A 248 19.48 -7.92 -10.16
N PHE A 249 20.32 -7.91 -11.20
CA PHE A 249 21.42 -8.88 -11.35
C PHE A 249 22.53 -8.38 -12.28
N ASP A 250 23.79 -8.59 -11.91
CA ASP A 250 24.93 -8.36 -12.79
C ASP A 250 25.48 -9.67 -13.38
N LEU A 251 25.11 -9.94 -14.63
CA LEU A 251 25.57 -11.13 -15.37
C LEU A 251 27.09 -11.18 -15.53
N ASN A 252 27.75 -10.03 -15.73
CA ASN A 252 29.19 -10.01 -15.94
C ASN A 252 29.94 -10.38 -14.66
N THR A 253 29.52 -9.81 -13.53
CA THR A 253 30.04 -10.16 -12.20
C THR A 253 29.77 -11.63 -11.87
N PHE A 254 28.57 -12.13 -12.20
CA PHE A 254 28.23 -13.54 -12.00
C PHE A 254 29.12 -14.48 -12.83
N PHE A 255 29.34 -14.19 -14.11
CA PHE A 255 30.20 -15.01 -14.98
C PHE A 255 31.68 -14.96 -14.58
N SER A 256 32.11 -13.93 -13.83
CA SER A 256 33.44 -13.90 -13.21
C SER A 256 33.57 -14.73 -11.93
N GLY A 257 32.48 -15.40 -11.49
CA GLY A 257 32.46 -16.25 -10.30
C GLY A 257 32.14 -15.52 -8.99
N ASP A 258 31.87 -14.21 -9.05
CA ASP A 258 31.57 -13.38 -7.89
C ASP A 258 30.05 -13.27 -7.67
N TYR A 259 29.48 -14.36 -7.18
CA TYR A 259 28.03 -14.51 -7.03
C TYR A 259 27.43 -13.56 -5.99
N ILE A 260 28.19 -13.18 -4.97
CA ILE A 260 27.72 -12.27 -3.92
C ILE A 260 27.58 -10.86 -4.50
N ASN A 261 28.65 -10.33 -5.13
CA ASN A 261 28.60 -8.99 -5.71
C ASN A 261 27.60 -8.87 -6.86
N ALA A 262 27.27 -9.97 -7.55
CA ALA A 262 26.24 -9.99 -8.58
C ALA A 262 24.83 -9.62 -8.06
N VAL A 263 24.56 -9.77 -6.76
CA VAL A 263 23.26 -9.49 -6.12
C VAL A 263 23.30 -8.42 -5.02
N LEU A 264 24.47 -7.89 -4.65
CA LEU A 264 24.59 -6.93 -3.54
C LEU A 264 23.76 -5.67 -3.73
N ALA A 265 23.80 -5.07 -4.92
CA ALA A 265 23.02 -3.87 -5.23
C ALA A 265 21.52 -4.11 -5.04
N ARG A 266 21.06 -5.33 -5.34
CA ARG A 266 19.67 -5.73 -5.12
C ARG A 266 19.32 -5.75 -3.64
N ASN A 267 20.11 -6.46 -2.85
CA ASN A 267 19.88 -6.58 -1.41
C ASN A 267 19.91 -5.20 -0.72
N HIS A 268 20.80 -4.30 -1.13
CA HIS A 268 20.88 -2.95 -0.57
C HIS A 268 19.64 -2.10 -0.84
N ALA A 269 19.06 -2.20 -2.04
CA ALA A 269 17.81 -1.51 -2.38
C ALA A 269 16.61 -2.11 -1.63
N GLU A 270 16.50 -3.43 -1.60
CA GLU A 270 15.37 -4.15 -0.97
C GLU A 270 15.37 -4.03 0.56
N ASN A 271 16.52 -3.82 1.21
CA ASN A 271 16.63 -3.61 2.65
C ASN A 271 15.73 -2.46 3.17
N ILE A 272 15.40 -1.48 2.33
CA ILE A 272 14.51 -0.37 2.69
C ILE A 272 13.14 -0.88 3.14
N SER A 273 12.59 -1.91 2.49
CA SER A 273 11.27 -2.44 2.82
C SER A 273 11.32 -3.77 3.57
N ARG A 274 12.42 -4.12 4.23
CA ARG A 274 12.51 -5.39 4.98
C ARG A 274 11.91 -5.33 6.36
N VAL A 275 12.41 -4.42 7.20
CA VAL A 275 12.04 -4.33 8.63
C VAL A 275 11.58 -2.93 8.99
N LEU A 276 10.60 -2.87 9.88
CA LEU A 276 10.12 -1.65 10.52
C LEU A 276 11.12 -1.22 11.61
N TYR A 277 11.45 0.08 11.65
CA TYR A 277 12.36 0.68 12.63
C TYR A 277 13.68 -0.06 12.82
N PRO A 278 14.55 -0.07 11.79
CA PRO A 278 15.87 -0.64 11.93
C PRO A 278 16.64 0.04 13.06
N ILE A 279 17.46 -0.76 13.73
CA ILE A 279 18.34 -0.35 14.83
C ILE A 279 19.16 0.88 14.42
N ASP A 280 19.04 2.01 15.12
CA ASP A 280 19.62 3.30 14.72
C ASP A 280 20.74 3.81 15.64
N HIS A 281 21.29 2.97 16.53
CA HIS A 281 22.45 3.37 17.32
C HIS A 281 23.76 3.36 16.51
N VAL A 282 23.80 2.63 15.39
CA VAL A 282 24.91 2.61 14.42
C VAL A 282 24.60 3.50 13.20
N TYR A 283 25.65 3.96 12.52
CA TYR A 283 25.51 4.91 11.40
C TYR A 283 24.70 4.32 10.24
N GLU A 284 24.95 3.06 9.91
CA GLU A 284 24.27 2.30 8.85
C GLU A 284 22.76 2.22 9.12
N GLY A 285 22.40 2.06 10.39
CA GLY A 285 21.02 2.05 10.87
C GLY A 285 20.32 3.39 10.71
N LYS A 286 20.99 4.48 11.10
CA LYS A 286 20.49 5.85 10.89
C LYS A 286 20.30 6.16 9.40
N GLN A 287 21.25 5.72 8.58
CA GLN A 287 21.17 5.88 7.14
C GLN A 287 19.97 5.11 6.58
N LEU A 288 19.76 3.86 6.98
CA LEU A 288 18.63 3.07 6.52
C LEU A 288 17.29 3.69 6.94
N ARG A 289 17.17 4.15 8.19
CA ARG A 289 15.96 4.83 8.67
C ARG A 289 15.63 6.08 7.85
N LEU A 290 16.63 6.93 7.58
CA LEU A 290 16.44 8.10 6.72
C LEU A 290 16.07 7.72 5.28
N ARG A 291 16.64 6.62 4.76
CA ARG A 291 16.28 6.11 3.43
C ARG A 291 14.83 5.63 3.38
N GLN A 292 14.34 4.99 4.44
CA GLN A 292 12.92 4.58 4.53
C GLN A 292 11.99 5.79 4.53
N GLU A 293 12.26 6.79 5.36
CA GLU A 293 11.47 8.02 5.44
C GLU A 293 11.42 8.74 4.09
N TYR A 294 12.59 8.93 3.46
CA TYR A 294 12.66 9.55 2.14
C TYR A 294 11.99 8.71 1.05
N PHE A 295 12.16 7.37 1.09
CA PHE A 295 11.54 6.44 0.15
C PHE A 295 10.03 6.55 0.15
N LEU A 296 9.42 6.47 1.34
CA LEU A 296 7.97 6.63 1.52
C LEU A 296 7.50 7.97 0.94
N VAL A 297 8.16 9.05 1.34
CA VAL A 297 7.79 10.41 0.95
C VAL A 297 7.89 10.60 -0.56
N CYS A 298 9.05 10.29 -1.16
CA CYS A 298 9.31 10.53 -2.58
C CYS A 298 8.35 9.73 -3.46
N ALA A 299 8.17 8.43 -3.17
CA ALA A 299 7.25 7.59 -3.92
C ALA A 299 5.80 8.07 -3.82
N SER A 300 5.35 8.43 -2.61
CA SER A 300 3.99 8.89 -2.35
C SER A 300 3.68 10.23 -3.04
N LEU A 301 4.59 11.19 -2.97
CA LEU A 301 4.42 12.50 -3.59
C LEU A 301 4.44 12.43 -5.12
N LYS A 302 5.35 11.62 -5.70
CA LYS A 302 5.38 11.40 -7.15
C LYS A 302 4.10 10.74 -7.65
N ASP A 303 3.59 9.73 -6.95
CA ASP A 303 2.33 9.10 -7.30
C ASP A 303 1.12 10.03 -7.14
N MET A 304 1.11 10.85 -6.08
CA MET A 304 0.11 11.88 -5.85
C MET A 304 0.07 12.89 -7.01
N LEU A 305 1.21 13.43 -7.43
CA LEU A 305 1.31 14.38 -8.54
C LEU A 305 0.95 13.73 -9.88
N ARG A 306 1.41 12.50 -10.12
CA ARG A 306 1.02 11.70 -11.28
C ARG A 306 -0.49 11.56 -11.36
N ARG A 307 -1.15 11.24 -10.25
CA ARG A 307 -2.61 11.09 -10.19
C ARG A 307 -3.33 12.42 -10.36
N PHE A 308 -2.84 13.49 -9.71
CA PHE A 308 -3.38 14.84 -9.90
C PHE A 308 -3.37 15.23 -11.39
N ASN A 309 -2.24 15.06 -12.09
CA ASN A 309 -2.12 15.38 -13.51
C ASN A 309 -3.06 14.53 -14.40
N GLN A 310 -3.33 13.27 -14.01
CA GLN A 310 -4.26 12.39 -14.73
C GLN A 310 -5.73 12.75 -14.50
N ASP A 311 -6.11 13.03 -13.26
CA ASP A 311 -7.49 13.34 -12.86
C ASP A 311 -7.85 14.80 -13.23
N HIS A 312 -6.84 15.67 -13.35
CA HIS A 312 -6.99 17.11 -13.59
C HIS A 312 -6.12 17.63 -14.75
N PRO A 313 -6.28 17.12 -15.98
CA PRO A 313 -5.40 17.45 -17.12
C PRO A 313 -5.47 18.91 -17.57
N LYS A 314 -6.39 19.70 -17.03
CA LYS A 314 -6.60 21.13 -17.34
C LYS A 314 -6.28 22.05 -16.16
N CYS A 315 -5.96 21.50 -14.99
CA CYS A 315 -5.68 22.30 -13.80
C CYS A 315 -4.21 22.71 -13.78
N ASP A 316 -3.96 23.91 -13.27
CA ASP A 316 -2.60 24.37 -12.96
C ASP A 316 -2.13 23.75 -11.63
N LEU A 317 -0.82 23.62 -11.45
CA LEU A 317 -0.20 23.17 -10.19
C LEU A 317 -0.56 24.10 -9.01
N PHE A 318 -0.86 25.38 -9.27
CA PHE A 318 -1.37 26.30 -8.24
C PHE A 318 -2.73 25.87 -7.67
N GLU A 319 -3.47 25.00 -8.37
CA GLU A 319 -4.74 24.45 -7.87
C GLU A 319 -4.55 23.21 -6.98
N LEU A 320 -3.33 22.69 -6.88
CA LEU A 320 -3.00 21.48 -6.10
C LEU A 320 -3.53 21.55 -4.64
N PRO A 321 -3.38 22.65 -3.88
CA PRO A 321 -3.86 22.72 -2.49
C PRO A 321 -5.39 22.62 -2.34
N TYR A 322 -6.15 22.90 -3.40
CA TYR A 322 -7.61 22.78 -3.40
C TYR A 322 -8.08 21.37 -3.76
N LYS A 323 -7.21 20.54 -4.35
CA LYS A 323 -7.51 19.16 -4.76
C LYS A 323 -6.82 18.11 -3.90
N VAL A 324 -5.77 18.48 -3.17
CA VAL A 324 -4.94 17.56 -2.41
C VAL A 324 -4.70 18.09 -1.00
N ALA A 325 -4.72 17.19 -0.03
CA ALA A 325 -4.19 17.41 1.32
C ALA A 325 -3.22 16.27 1.66
N VAL A 326 -2.06 16.61 2.22
CA VAL A 326 -1.07 15.64 2.69
C VAL A 326 -1.03 15.71 4.21
N HIS A 327 -1.32 14.60 4.88
CA HIS A 327 -1.22 14.49 6.32
C HIS A 327 0.06 13.73 6.69
N LEU A 328 0.84 14.33 7.59
CA LEU A 328 2.12 13.79 8.06
C LEU A 328 1.88 13.19 9.45
N ASN A 329 1.91 11.85 9.55
CA ASN A 329 1.75 11.18 10.82
C ASN A 329 3.10 11.14 11.56
N ASP A 330 3.23 11.94 12.61
CA ASP A 330 4.49 12.22 13.31
C ASP A 330 5.54 12.90 12.40
N THR A 331 6.80 12.92 12.85
CA THR A 331 7.95 13.55 12.21
C THR A 331 8.61 12.69 11.13
N HIS A 332 8.31 11.39 11.07
CA HIS A 332 8.90 10.48 10.09
C HIS A 332 8.73 10.96 8.63
N PRO A 333 7.54 11.39 8.16
CA PRO A 333 7.39 11.91 6.81
C PRO A 333 7.68 13.43 6.70
N ALA A 334 8.44 14.05 7.61
CA ALA A 334 8.74 15.48 7.55
C ALA A 334 9.49 15.90 6.27
N LEU A 335 10.22 14.97 5.64
CA LEU A 335 10.87 15.18 4.34
C LEU A 335 9.87 15.47 3.21
N ALA A 336 8.56 15.28 3.42
CA ALA A 336 7.54 15.62 2.43
C ALA A 336 7.56 17.10 2.05
N ILE A 337 7.90 17.97 2.99
CA ILE A 337 7.98 19.41 2.74
C ILE A 337 9.10 19.73 1.74
N PRO A 338 10.40 19.42 2.02
CA PRO A 338 11.48 19.71 1.08
C PRO A 338 11.40 18.89 -0.21
N GLU A 339 10.91 17.65 -0.18
CA GLU A 339 10.79 16.84 -1.41
C GLU A 339 9.71 17.37 -2.34
N LEU A 340 8.56 17.81 -1.82
CA LEU A 340 7.54 18.44 -2.66
C LEU A 340 8.10 19.72 -3.32
N MET A 341 8.83 20.54 -2.55
CA MET A 341 9.52 21.72 -3.08
C MET A 341 10.51 21.34 -4.19
N ARG A 342 11.34 20.31 -3.98
CA ARG A 342 12.31 19.82 -4.97
C ARG A 342 11.60 19.38 -6.26
N ILE A 343 10.56 18.56 -6.17
CA ILE A 343 9.82 18.09 -7.35
C ILE A 343 9.20 19.27 -8.11
N LEU A 344 8.57 20.22 -7.41
CA LEU A 344 7.92 21.35 -8.05
C LEU A 344 8.91 22.33 -8.71
N MET A 345 10.07 22.58 -8.08
CA MET A 345 11.08 23.51 -8.61
C MET A 345 11.94 22.88 -9.70
N ASP A 346 12.43 21.66 -9.46
CA ASP A 346 13.46 21.05 -10.32
C ASP A 346 12.82 20.26 -11.49
N GLU A 347 11.68 19.58 -11.28
CA GLU A 347 11.06 18.72 -12.29
C GLU A 347 9.89 19.38 -13.03
N HIS A 348 9.10 20.22 -12.35
CA HIS A 348 7.96 20.92 -12.95
C HIS A 348 8.22 22.40 -13.31
N ILE A 349 9.38 22.95 -12.95
CA ILE A 349 9.86 24.30 -13.29
C ILE A 349 8.82 25.39 -12.96
N ILE A 350 8.57 25.64 -11.67
CA ILE A 350 7.84 26.84 -11.22
C ILE A 350 8.87 27.97 -10.98
N TYR A 351 9.26 28.70 -12.02
CA TYR A 351 10.01 29.96 -11.87
C TYR A 351 9.16 31.17 -12.28
N GLY A 352 8.79 32.00 -11.29
CA GLY A 352 8.46 33.41 -11.48
C GLY A 352 6.98 33.80 -11.55
N ALA A 353 6.43 34.21 -10.40
CA ALA A 353 5.59 35.42 -10.19
C ALA A 353 4.79 35.24 -8.88
N GLY A 354 5.40 35.64 -7.76
CA GLY A 354 4.89 35.39 -6.41
C GLY A 354 5.68 34.25 -5.79
N GLY A 355 6.30 34.49 -4.63
CA GLY A 355 6.94 33.42 -3.87
C GLY A 355 5.96 32.27 -3.67
N ILE A 356 6.49 31.05 -3.53
CA ILE A 356 5.68 29.91 -3.13
C ILE A 356 5.09 30.24 -1.75
N GLU A 357 3.87 30.78 -1.72
CA GLU A 357 3.00 30.70 -0.56
C GLU A 357 2.50 29.25 -0.47
N CYS A 358 3.42 28.33 -0.19
CA CYS A 358 3.08 27.19 0.65
C CYS A 358 2.77 27.81 2.00
N THR A 359 1.53 28.26 2.17
CA THR A 359 1.05 28.83 3.42
C THR A 359 1.40 27.84 4.54
N PRO A 360 2.19 28.24 5.54
CA PRO A 360 2.41 27.46 6.73
C PRO A 360 1.17 27.62 7.62
N TYR A 361 -0.01 27.24 7.14
CA TYR A 361 -1.17 27.09 8.00
C TYR A 361 -1.12 25.70 8.62
N TYR A 362 -0.31 25.61 9.66
CA TYR A 362 -0.64 24.79 10.81
C TYR A 362 -2.07 25.12 11.24
N HIS A 363 -3.02 24.29 10.83
CA HIS A 363 -4.13 23.97 11.71
C HIS A 363 -3.90 22.53 12.16
N VAL A 364 -3.13 22.42 13.24
CA VAL A 364 -3.34 21.37 14.22
C VAL A 364 -4.73 21.63 14.80
N MET A 365 -5.71 20.86 14.32
CA MET A 365 -6.86 20.39 15.10
C MET A 365 -7.23 19.00 14.61
#